data_AF-A0A7K7SGF2-F1
#
_entry.id   AF-A0A7K7SGF2-F1
#
_cell.length_a   1.000
_cell.length_b   1.000
_cell.length_c   1.000
_cell.angle_alpha   90.00
_cell.angle_beta   90.00
_cell.angle_gamma   90.00
#
_symmetry.space_group_name_H-M   'P 1'
#
loop_
_entity.id
_entity.type
_entity.pdbx_description
1 polymer ?
#
loop_
_entity_poly.entity_id
_entity_poly.type
_entity_poly.pdbx_seq_one_letter_code
_entity_poly.pdbx_strand_id
1 'polypeptide(L)'
;FPPLLLFLAELVCDAQPTYQWKDTVTGERLTCQQCPPGTVVAQHCSRDRPTVCEPCPDLHYTQYWNYLEKCRYCNVICGEKQVEVQQCNATHNRACQCQEGYYSDMEFCIRHSECPPGSGVKKPGTPFEDTQCHSCPPGFFSPNSSTNPCQPHQDCEQQGKVTNVQGNRYHDTLCTSCRLGRGNTTQGPAVEDDDCEQAMIDFVVYQNIPIKKLKRLQQILERSPKKQQPWTRAAIQEKFRTFLTQKKEQHYEVTKELLDALHIVKLHSIEEKVRERFLL
;
A
#
# COMPACT_ATOMS: atom_id res chain seq x y z
N PHE A 1 -42.93 39.56 7.38
CA PHE A 1 -43.65 38.34 7.79
C PHE A 1 -42.65 37.37 8.40
N PRO A 2 -42.65 37.15 9.72
CA PRO A 2 -41.70 36.22 10.34
C PRO A 2 -42.15 34.77 10.08
N PRO A 3 -41.23 33.80 9.93
CA PRO A 3 -41.61 32.41 9.80
C PRO A 3 -41.91 31.84 11.19
N LEU A 4 -43.11 31.27 11.34
CA LEU A 4 -43.49 30.47 12.50
C LEU A 4 -42.57 29.25 12.60
N LEU A 5 -41.77 29.19 13.67
CA LEU A 5 -41.12 27.98 14.13
C LEU A 5 -42.20 27.09 14.77
N LEU A 6 -42.71 26.13 14.00
CA LEU A 6 -43.45 24.99 14.52
C LEU A 6 -42.45 24.05 15.21
N PHE A 7 -42.34 24.18 16.53
CA PHE A 7 -41.78 23.12 17.36
C PHE A 7 -42.74 21.92 17.30
N LEU A 8 -42.43 20.94 16.45
CA LEU A 8 -42.94 19.59 16.61
C LEU A 8 -42.30 19.04 17.88
N ALA A 9 -43.02 19.14 19.00
CA ALA A 9 -42.74 18.34 20.17
C ALA A 9 -43.01 16.88 19.78
N GLU A 10 -41.94 16.15 19.44
CA GLU A 10 -41.99 14.69 19.43
C GLU A 10 -42.23 14.24 20.87
N LEU A 11 -43.49 13.95 21.19
CA LEU A 11 -43.83 13.07 22.30
C LEU A 11 -43.34 11.66 21.92
N VAL A 12 -42.03 11.45 22.04
CA VAL A 12 -41.48 10.09 22.16
C VAL A 12 -41.99 9.58 23.49
N CYS A 13 -43.01 8.73 23.43
CA CYS A 13 -43.40 7.90 24.54
C CYS A 13 -42.27 6.87 24.72
N ASP A 14 -41.21 7.26 25.43
CA ASP A 14 -40.09 6.38 25.78
C ASP A 14 -40.57 5.44 26.91
N ALA A 15 -41.47 4.53 26.55
CA ALA A 15 -41.98 3.54 27.48
C ALA A 15 -40.87 2.52 27.72
N GLN A 16 -40.27 2.56 28.92
CA GLN A 16 -39.25 1.64 29.37
C GLN A 16 -39.65 0.18 29.08
N PRO A 17 -38.79 -0.61 28.41
CA PRO A 17 -39.15 -1.96 28.01
C PRO A 17 -39.39 -2.86 29.22
N THR A 18 -40.30 -3.83 29.07
CA THR A 18 -40.74 -4.71 30.16
C THR A 18 -40.46 -6.18 29.87
N TYR A 19 -40.55 -7.05 30.87
CA TYR A 19 -40.49 -8.51 30.75
C TYR A 19 -41.49 -9.18 31.70
N GLN A 20 -41.86 -10.43 31.39
CA GLN A 20 -42.78 -11.22 32.22
C GLN A 20 -41.99 -11.99 33.27
N TRP A 21 -42.40 -11.89 34.53
CA TRP A 21 -41.79 -12.59 35.66
C TRP A 21 -42.86 -13.31 36.49
N LYS A 22 -42.52 -14.47 37.04
CA LYS A 22 -43.39 -15.17 38.00
C LYS A 22 -42.82 -14.98 39.39
N ASP A 23 -43.54 -14.26 40.24
CA ASP A 23 -43.14 -14.04 41.62
C ASP A 23 -43.00 -15.40 42.33
N THR A 24 -41.84 -15.63 42.94
CA THR A 24 -41.49 -16.92 43.55
C THR A 24 -42.21 -17.18 44.86
N VAL A 25 -42.75 -16.14 45.50
CA VAL A 25 -43.47 -16.21 46.77
C VAL A 25 -44.96 -16.39 46.52
N THR A 26 -45.56 -15.59 45.63
CA THR A 26 -47.01 -15.60 45.38
C THR A 26 -47.43 -16.47 44.21
N GLY A 27 -46.51 -16.77 43.30
CA GLY A 27 -46.79 -17.48 42.05
C GLY A 27 -47.50 -16.62 40.98
N GLU A 28 -47.75 -15.34 41.26
CA GLU A 28 -48.39 -14.40 40.33
C GLU A 28 -47.48 -14.06 39.15
N ARG A 29 -48.07 -13.81 37.98
CA ARG A 29 -47.35 -13.32 36.79
C ARG A 29 -47.41 -11.80 36.75
N LEU A 30 -46.24 -11.17 36.81
CA LEU A 30 -46.05 -9.73 36.84
C LEU A 30 -45.38 -9.24 35.56
N THR A 31 -45.69 -7.99 35.17
CA THR A 31 -44.99 -7.28 34.10
C THR A 31 -43.97 -6.33 34.73
N CYS A 32 -42.70 -6.72 34.69
CA CYS A 32 -41.61 -5.98 35.32
C CYS A 32 -40.90 -5.08 34.30
N GLN A 33 -40.36 -3.94 34.76
CA GLN A 33 -39.50 -3.10 33.95
C GLN A 33 -38.10 -3.71 33.81
N GLN A 34 -37.51 -3.64 32.62
CA GLN A 34 -36.14 -4.07 32.37
C GLN A 34 -35.13 -3.08 32.97
N CYS A 35 -33.90 -3.57 33.15
CA CYS A 35 -32.76 -2.76 33.57
C CYS A 35 -32.05 -2.15 32.35
N PRO A 36 -31.59 -0.88 32.44
CA PRO A 36 -30.92 -0.20 31.34
C PRO A 36 -29.53 -0.80 31.04
N PRO A 37 -28.92 -0.46 29.89
CA PRO A 37 -27.52 -0.76 29.61
C PRO A 37 -26.61 -0.31 30.76
N GLY A 38 -25.58 -1.07 31.08
CA GLY A 38 -24.74 -0.82 32.26
C GLY A 38 -25.20 -1.50 33.54
N THR A 39 -26.40 -2.09 33.54
CA THR A 39 -27.00 -2.68 34.74
C THR A 39 -27.66 -4.03 34.47
N VAL A 40 -27.91 -4.78 35.55
CA VAL A 40 -28.59 -6.08 35.59
C VAL A 40 -29.58 -6.13 36.74
N VAL A 41 -30.48 -7.11 36.71
CA VAL A 41 -31.50 -7.32 37.73
C VAL A 41 -30.86 -7.90 38.99
N ALA A 42 -30.78 -7.10 40.05
CA ALA A 42 -30.41 -7.57 41.38
C ALA A 42 -31.61 -8.24 42.07
N GLN A 43 -32.80 -7.67 41.88
CA GLN A 43 -34.05 -8.22 42.41
C GLN A 43 -35.18 -7.98 41.40
N HIS A 44 -35.91 -9.05 41.07
CA HIS A 44 -37.11 -8.95 40.23
C HIS A 44 -38.20 -8.12 40.91
N CYS A 45 -39.09 -7.55 40.10
CA CYS A 45 -40.23 -6.82 40.63
C CYS A 45 -41.17 -7.76 41.40
N SER A 46 -41.82 -7.20 42.42
CA SER A 46 -42.98 -7.81 43.08
C SER A 46 -44.19 -6.89 42.88
N ARG A 47 -45.37 -7.29 43.37
CA ARG A 47 -46.59 -6.47 43.24
C ARG A 47 -46.41 -5.04 43.73
N ASP A 48 -45.63 -4.86 44.81
CA ASP A 48 -45.50 -3.60 45.52
C ASP A 48 -44.10 -2.96 45.35
N ARG A 49 -43.18 -3.59 44.58
CA ARG A 49 -41.80 -3.10 44.38
C ARG A 49 -41.37 -3.23 42.92
N PRO A 50 -40.76 -2.19 42.33
CA PRO A 50 -40.22 -2.28 40.98
C PRO A 50 -38.97 -3.18 40.93
N THR A 51 -38.53 -3.51 39.71
CA THR A 51 -37.25 -4.18 39.49
C THR A 51 -36.11 -3.35 40.09
N VAL A 52 -35.24 -3.98 40.85
CA VAL A 52 -34.02 -3.34 41.36
C VAL A 52 -32.87 -3.68 40.44
N CYS A 53 -32.21 -2.66 39.90
CA CYS A 53 -31.07 -2.80 39.01
C CYS A 53 -29.77 -2.49 39.74
N GLU A 54 -28.72 -3.25 39.47
CA GLU A 54 -27.36 -3.00 39.97
C GLU A 54 -26.38 -2.79 38.81
N PRO A 55 -25.35 -1.95 39.00
CA PRO A 55 -24.36 -1.67 37.97
C PRO A 55 -23.46 -2.88 37.70
N CYS A 56 -23.02 -3.01 36.45
CA CYS A 56 -22.03 -4.02 36.10
C CYS A 56 -20.67 -3.74 36.79
N PRO A 57 -20.04 -4.78 37.38
CA PRO A 57 -18.70 -4.65 37.93
C PRO A 57 -17.65 -4.50 36.82
N ASP A 58 -16.41 -4.20 37.21
CA ASP A 58 -15.28 -4.13 36.30
C ASP A 58 -15.17 -5.40 35.42
N LEU A 59 -14.72 -5.20 34.18
CA LEU A 59 -14.60 -6.24 33.15
C LEU A 59 -15.93 -6.89 32.73
N HIS A 60 -17.08 -6.29 33.04
CA HIS A 60 -18.40 -6.77 32.63
C HIS A 60 -19.28 -5.67 32.05
N TYR A 61 -20.26 -6.07 31.23
CA TYR A 61 -21.14 -5.14 30.53
C TYR A 61 -22.54 -5.69 30.23
N THR A 62 -23.47 -4.77 29.99
CA THR A 62 -24.74 -5.01 29.29
C THR A 62 -25.01 -3.85 28.31
N GLN A 63 -25.12 -4.15 27.02
CA GLN A 63 -25.25 -3.12 25.98
C GLN A 63 -26.68 -2.67 25.71
N TYR A 64 -27.65 -3.50 26.07
CA TYR A 64 -29.05 -3.26 25.78
C TYR A 64 -29.87 -3.35 27.08
N TRP A 65 -31.10 -2.82 27.01
CA TRP A 65 -32.11 -3.10 28.03
C TRP A 65 -32.25 -4.62 28.21
N ASN A 66 -32.24 -5.05 29.46
CA ASN A 66 -32.16 -6.46 29.77
C ASN A 66 -32.85 -6.82 31.08
N TYR A 67 -33.04 -8.12 31.28
CA TYR A 67 -33.52 -8.73 32.52
C TYR A 67 -32.53 -9.82 32.99
N LEU A 68 -31.25 -9.69 32.63
CA LEU A 68 -30.21 -10.61 33.06
C LEU A 68 -29.97 -10.45 34.56
N GLU A 69 -29.62 -11.53 35.23
CA GLU A 69 -29.22 -11.51 36.65
C GLU A 69 -27.70 -11.34 36.81
N LYS A 70 -26.93 -11.42 35.70
CA LYS A 70 -25.48 -11.29 35.68
C LYS A 70 -25.03 -10.56 34.43
N CYS A 71 -24.06 -9.65 34.59
CA CYS A 71 -23.48 -8.95 33.45
C CYS A 71 -22.66 -9.90 32.57
N ARG A 72 -22.50 -9.54 31.29
CA ARG A 72 -21.68 -10.31 30.37
C ARG A 72 -20.21 -9.96 30.60
N TYR A 73 -19.34 -10.96 30.67
CA TYR A 73 -17.91 -10.73 30.73
C TYR A 73 -17.39 -10.09 29.45
N CYS A 74 -16.46 -9.13 29.58
CA CYS A 74 -15.74 -8.54 28.47
C CYS A 74 -14.73 -9.53 27.88
N ASN A 75 -15.25 -10.43 27.05
CA ASN A 75 -14.53 -11.59 26.52
C ASN A 75 -13.70 -11.31 25.25
N VAL A 76 -13.78 -10.10 24.69
CA VAL A 76 -12.94 -9.71 23.55
C VAL A 76 -11.56 -9.33 24.08
N ILE A 77 -10.54 -10.03 23.59
CA ILE A 77 -9.13 -9.81 23.94
C ILE A 77 -8.37 -9.53 22.65
N CYS A 78 -7.64 -8.42 22.59
CA CYS A 78 -6.91 -8.03 21.38
C CYS A 78 -5.64 -8.89 21.23
N GLY A 79 -5.46 -9.49 20.04
CA GLY A 79 -4.28 -10.29 19.71
C GLY A 79 -3.03 -9.47 19.35
N GLU A 80 -1.94 -10.16 18.99
CA GLU A 80 -0.60 -9.57 18.76
C GLU A 80 -0.52 -8.49 17.65
N LYS A 81 -1.51 -8.45 16.74
CA LYS A 81 -1.61 -7.48 15.62
C LYS A 81 -2.87 -6.64 15.64
N GLN A 82 -3.52 -6.59 16.80
CA GLN A 82 -4.70 -5.76 17.01
C GLN A 82 -4.40 -4.64 18.00
N VAL A 83 -5.25 -3.62 17.96
CA VAL A 83 -5.30 -2.51 18.91
C VAL A 83 -6.71 -2.38 19.44
N GLU A 84 -6.80 -2.00 20.72
CA GLU A 84 -8.07 -1.70 21.37
C GLU A 84 -8.57 -0.35 20.87
N VAL A 85 -9.64 -0.37 20.08
CA VAL A 85 -10.30 0.83 19.55
C VAL A 85 -11.48 1.26 20.41
N GLN A 86 -11.98 0.35 21.24
CA GLN A 86 -13.01 0.61 22.21
C GLN A 86 -12.71 -0.18 23.49
N GLN A 87 -12.63 0.55 24.61
CA GLN A 87 -12.36 -0.07 25.89
C GLN A 87 -13.60 -0.77 26.45
N CYS A 88 -13.41 -1.87 27.17
CA CYS A 88 -14.50 -2.48 27.93
C CYS A 88 -15.02 -1.50 28.99
N ASN A 89 -16.34 -1.33 29.07
CA ASN A 89 -17.00 -0.61 30.17
C ASN A 89 -18.36 -1.25 30.49
N ALA A 90 -19.08 -0.72 31.49
CA ALA A 90 -20.38 -1.27 31.90
C ALA A 90 -21.41 -1.41 30.77
N THR A 91 -21.33 -0.58 29.72
CA THR A 91 -22.31 -0.53 28.63
C THR A 91 -21.86 -1.25 27.36
N HIS A 92 -20.60 -1.65 27.22
CA HIS A 92 -20.14 -2.31 26.01
C HIS A 92 -18.89 -3.15 26.23
N ASN A 93 -18.76 -4.17 25.38
CA ASN A 93 -17.56 -5.00 25.33
C ASN A 93 -16.37 -4.21 24.81
N ARG A 94 -15.17 -4.76 25.02
CA ARG A 94 -13.98 -4.34 24.29
C ARG A 94 -14.17 -4.57 22.79
N ALA A 95 -13.67 -3.67 21.96
CA ALA A 95 -13.54 -3.90 20.52
C ALA A 95 -12.09 -3.72 20.08
N CYS A 96 -11.64 -4.63 19.22
CA CYS A 96 -10.29 -4.68 18.69
C CYS A 96 -10.33 -4.50 17.17
N GLN A 97 -9.28 -3.89 16.63
CA GLN A 97 -9.12 -3.68 15.20
C GLN A 97 -7.67 -3.97 14.80
N CYS A 98 -7.43 -4.39 13.56
CA CYS A 98 -6.07 -4.60 13.10
C CYS A 98 -5.25 -3.31 13.15
N GLN A 99 -3.98 -3.45 13.51
CA GLN A 99 -2.99 -2.37 13.52
C GLN A 99 -2.80 -1.78 12.12
N GLU A 100 -2.25 -0.56 12.07
CA GLU A 100 -1.89 0.07 10.80
C GLU A 100 -0.94 -0.83 9.99
N GLY A 101 -1.19 -0.92 8.67
CA GLY A 101 -0.50 -1.84 7.78
C GLY A 101 -1.08 -3.27 7.74
N TYR A 102 -2.20 -3.53 8.43
CA TYR A 102 -2.89 -4.81 8.42
C TYR A 102 -4.40 -4.64 8.15
N TYR A 103 -5.01 -5.65 7.53
CA TYR A 103 -6.45 -5.77 7.38
C TYR A 103 -6.97 -7.07 8.00
N SER A 104 -8.24 -7.07 8.41
CA SER A 104 -8.92 -8.22 8.96
C SER A 104 -9.34 -9.17 7.84
N ASP A 105 -8.87 -10.41 7.89
CA ASP A 105 -9.37 -11.51 7.09
C ASP A 105 -9.75 -12.66 8.04
N MET A 106 -11.05 -12.88 8.19
CA MET A 106 -11.63 -13.76 9.22
C MET A 106 -11.11 -13.41 10.63
N GLU A 107 -10.35 -14.31 11.25
CA GLU A 107 -9.82 -14.16 12.61
C GLU A 107 -8.39 -13.60 12.64
N PHE A 108 -7.80 -13.31 11.47
CA PHE A 108 -6.40 -12.91 11.35
C PHE A 108 -6.25 -11.47 10.86
N CYS A 109 -5.22 -10.79 11.37
CA CYS A 109 -4.74 -9.56 10.79
C CYS A 109 -3.64 -9.87 9.77
N ILE A 110 -3.95 -9.68 8.50
CA ILE A 110 -3.05 -9.93 7.37
C ILE A 110 -2.38 -8.62 6.98
N ARG A 111 -1.07 -8.65 6.74
CA ARG A 111 -0.31 -7.47 6.30
C ARG A 111 -0.84 -7.01 4.94
N HIS A 112 -1.02 -5.70 4.76
CA HIS A 112 -1.38 -5.13 3.47
C HIS A 112 -0.40 -5.52 2.37
N SER A 113 -0.94 -5.86 1.20
CA SER A 113 -0.16 -6.15 0.00
C SER A 113 0.54 -4.90 -0.51
N GLU A 114 1.76 -5.09 -1.01
CA GLU A 114 2.47 -4.08 -1.78
C GLU A 114 2.12 -4.22 -3.27
N CYS A 115 2.04 -3.10 -3.97
CA CYS A 115 1.78 -3.12 -5.40
C CYS A 115 3.05 -3.54 -6.15
N PRO A 116 2.96 -4.53 -7.07
CA PRO A 116 4.12 -5.02 -7.79
C PRO A 116 4.69 -3.96 -8.73
N PRO A 117 5.96 -4.11 -9.17
CA PRO A 117 6.55 -3.25 -10.19
C PRO A 117 5.64 -3.04 -11.39
N GLY A 118 5.57 -1.82 -11.88
CA GLY A 118 4.64 -1.43 -12.94
C GLY A 118 3.23 -1.08 -12.45
N SER A 119 2.95 -1.21 -11.17
CA SER A 119 1.67 -0.90 -10.55
C SER A 119 1.86 -0.03 -9.31
N GLY A 120 0.87 0.79 -9.01
CA GLY A 120 0.84 1.66 -7.85
C GLY A 120 -0.47 1.54 -7.09
N VAL A 121 -0.50 2.08 -5.88
CA VAL A 121 -1.68 2.07 -5.01
C VAL A 121 -2.79 2.92 -5.62
N LYS A 122 -3.93 2.27 -5.89
CA LYS A 122 -5.20 2.90 -6.28
C LYS A 122 -5.99 3.33 -5.04
N LYS A 123 -6.09 2.42 -4.07
CA LYS A 123 -6.78 2.63 -2.81
C LYS A 123 -5.89 2.07 -1.70
N PRO A 124 -5.54 2.87 -0.67
CA PRO A 124 -4.77 2.38 0.45
C PRO A 124 -5.55 1.29 1.19
N GLY A 125 -4.83 0.33 1.76
CA GLY A 125 -5.42 -0.66 2.63
C GLY A 125 -6.10 -0.02 3.85
N THR A 126 -7.16 -0.64 4.33
CA THR A 126 -7.87 -0.26 5.56
C THR A 126 -7.79 -1.43 6.54
N PRO A 127 -8.23 -1.26 7.79
CA PRO A 127 -8.26 -2.39 8.71
C PRO A 127 -9.24 -3.51 8.33
N PHE A 128 -10.04 -3.35 7.26
CA PHE A 128 -11.01 -4.33 6.79
C PHE A 128 -10.79 -4.75 5.33
N GLU A 129 -9.93 -4.04 4.59
CA GLU A 129 -9.70 -4.28 3.17
C GLU A 129 -8.22 -4.16 2.84
N ASP A 130 -7.73 -5.02 1.96
CA ASP A 130 -6.37 -4.96 1.47
C ASP A 130 -6.14 -3.76 0.51
N THR A 131 -4.87 -3.40 0.32
CA THR A 131 -4.42 -2.43 -0.68
C THR A 131 -4.89 -2.84 -2.08
N GLN A 132 -5.51 -1.91 -2.80
CA GLN A 132 -5.89 -2.13 -4.19
C GLN A 132 -4.88 -1.49 -5.12
N CYS A 133 -4.35 -2.28 -6.04
CA CYS A 133 -3.35 -1.83 -7.00
C CYS A 133 -3.95 -1.62 -8.39
N HIS A 134 -3.32 -0.73 -9.17
CA HIS A 134 -3.61 -0.58 -10.60
C HIS A 134 -2.32 -0.48 -11.42
N SER A 135 -2.37 -0.89 -12.69
CA SER A 135 -1.27 -0.68 -13.62
C SER A 135 -1.02 0.81 -13.81
N CYS A 136 0.24 1.24 -13.80
CA CYS A 136 0.57 2.64 -14.02
C CYS A 136 0.13 3.08 -15.44
N PRO A 137 -0.61 4.20 -15.55
CA PRO A 137 -1.03 4.76 -16.83
C PRO A 137 0.15 5.38 -17.59
N PRO A 138 -0.02 5.71 -18.88
CA PRO A 138 1.00 6.43 -19.64
C PRO A 138 1.42 7.73 -18.93
N GLY A 139 2.72 8.01 -18.91
CA GLY A 139 3.30 9.14 -18.17
C GLY A 139 3.60 8.86 -16.70
N PHE A 140 3.36 7.64 -16.21
CA PHE A 140 3.62 7.26 -14.83
C PHE A 140 4.37 5.92 -14.72
N PHE A 141 5.08 5.71 -13.61
CA PHE A 141 5.84 4.50 -13.34
C PHE A 141 5.86 4.10 -11.86
N SER A 142 6.24 2.85 -11.61
CA SER A 142 6.55 2.32 -10.27
C SER A 142 7.63 1.23 -10.45
N PRO A 143 8.89 1.47 -10.01
CA PRO A 143 10.01 0.60 -10.37
C PRO A 143 10.08 -0.67 -9.54
N ASN A 144 9.68 -0.58 -8.26
CA ASN A 144 9.79 -1.64 -7.28
C ASN A 144 8.42 -1.95 -6.68
N SER A 145 8.37 -2.99 -5.85
CA SER A 145 7.23 -3.21 -4.96
C SER A 145 7.01 -1.96 -4.10
N SER A 146 5.79 -1.43 -4.08
CA SER A 146 5.53 -0.11 -3.48
C SER A 146 4.19 -0.04 -2.75
N THR A 147 4.19 0.71 -1.66
CA THR A 147 2.98 1.15 -0.94
C THR A 147 2.50 2.53 -1.39
N ASN A 148 3.12 3.10 -2.43
CA ASN A 148 2.79 4.42 -2.96
C ASN A 148 2.00 4.35 -4.28
N PRO A 149 1.28 5.43 -4.65
CA PRO A 149 0.73 5.59 -5.99
C PRO A 149 1.84 5.62 -7.06
N CYS A 150 1.45 5.43 -8.32
CA CYS A 150 2.38 5.57 -9.44
C CYS A 150 2.93 7.01 -9.49
N GLN A 151 4.23 7.14 -9.74
CA GLN A 151 4.92 8.42 -9.82
C GLN A 151 4.89 8.96 -11.25
N PRO A 152 4.70 10.27 -11.46
CA PRO A 152 4.78 10.86 -12.79
C PRO A 152 6.21 10.75 -13.33
N HIS A 153 6.33 10.63 -14.65
CA HIS A 153 7.64 10.71 -15.30
C HIS A 153 8.26 12.09 -15.14
N GLN A 154 9.58 12.13 -14.96
CA GLN A 154 10.30 13.39 -14.96
C GLN A 154 10.24 14.08 -16.34
N ASP A 155 10.20 15.41 -16.32
CA ASP A 155 10.28 16.25 -17.51
C ASP A 155 11.73 16.71 -17.70
N CYS A 156 12.36 16.24 -18.78
CA CYS A 156 13.74 16.57 -19.08
C CYS A 156 13.90 18.04 -19.54
N GLU A 157 12.91 18.59 -20.24
CA GLU A 157 12.98 19.95 -20.78
C GLU A 157 12.95 20.98 -19.66
N GLN A 158 12.15 20.74 -18.62
CA GLN A 158 12.13 21.58 -17.40
C GLN A 158 13.48 21.59 -16.66
N GLN A 159 14.31 20.57 -16.86
CA GLN A 159 15.66 20.48 -16.30
C GLN A 159 16.74 21.04 -17.24
N GLY A 160 16.38 21.54 -18.43
CA GLY A 160 17.33 21.95 -19.46
C GLY A 160 18.12 20.78 -20.06
N LYS A 161 17.59 19.55 -19.96
CA LYS A 161 18.19 18.31 -20.47
C LYS A 161 17.40 17.77 -21.65
N VAL A 162 17.97 16.81 -22.37
CA VAL A 162 17.27 16.09 -23.44
C VAL A 162 16.87 14.70 -22.97
N THR A 163 15.72 14.21 -23.46
CA THR A 163 15.26 12.85 -23.19
C THR A 163 16.19 11.83 -23.82
N ASN A 164 16.86 11.03 -23.00
CA ASN A 164 17.70 9.93 -23.46
C ASN A 164 16.86 8.69 -23.75
N VAL A 165 16.14 8.22 -22.73
CA VAL A 165 15.27 7.04 -22.80
C VAL A 165 13.89 7.43 -22.33
N GLN A 166 12.88 7.11 -23.14
CA GLN A 166 11.49 7.33 -22.78
C GLN A 166 11.07 6.40 -21.62
N GLY A 167 10.46 6.97 -20.59
CA GLY A 167 9.93 6.23 -19.46
C GLY A 167 8.84 5.23 -19.87
N ASN A 168 8.61 4.23 -19.03
CA ASN A 168 7.51 3.28 -19.16
C ASN A 168 6.94 2.97 -17.78
N ARG A 169 5.98 2.05 -17.65
CA ARG A 169 5.38 1.76 -16.33
C ARG A 169 6.37 1.26 -15.25
N TYR A 170 7.53 0.75 -15.62
CA TYR A 170 8.52 0.14 -14.71
C TYR A 170 9.75 1.02 -14.43
N HIS A 171 9.92 2.14 -15.13
CA HIS A 171 11.07 3.04 -14.92
C HIS A 171 10.72 4.45 -15.39
N ASP A 172 11.38 5.43 -14.79
CA ASP A 172 11.23 6.82 -15.18
C ASP A 172 11.80 7.08 -16.58
N THR A 173 11.42 8.20 -17.17
CA THR A 173 12.15 8.81 -18.28
C THR A 173 13.57 9.11 -17.81
N LEU A 174 14.57 8.81 -18.63
CA LEU A 174 15.98 9.09 -18.31
C LEU A 174 16.44 10.28 -19.13
N CYS A 175 16.92 11.31 -18.45
CA CYS A 175 17.39 12.56 -19.05
C CYS A 175 18.91 12.60 -19.12
N THR A 176 19.47 13.28 -20.12
CA THR A 176 20.91 13.48 -20.27
C THR A 176 21.21 14.89 -20.75
N SER A 177 22.37 15.41 -20.35
CA SER A 177 23.01 16.60 -20.88
C SER A 177 23.96 16.27 -22.05
N CYS A 178 24.25 14.98 -22.27
CA CYS A 178 25.10 14.50 -23.35
C CYS A 178 24.63 15.01 -24.71
N ARG A 179 25.57 15.54 -25.51
CA ARG A 179 25.29 16.07 -26.84
C ARG A 179 25.07 14.93 -27.83
N LEU A 180 23.81 14.50 -27.98
CA LEU A 180 23.38 13.52 -28.97
C LEU A 180 23.39 14.16 -30.36
N GLY A 181 23.90 13.47 -31.39
CA GLY A 181 24.25 14.01 -32.71
C GLY A 181 23.21 14.89 -33.44
N ARG A 182 23.11 16.18 -33.08
CA ARG A 182 22.48 17.26 -33.86
C ARG A 182 23.32 18.54 -33.71
N GLY A 183 24.11 18.86 -34.73
CA GLY A 183 25.18 19.87 -34.67
C GLY A 183 24.72 21.34 -34.67
N ASN A 184 25.48 22.17 -33.94
CA ASN A 184 26.21 23.39 -34.35
C ASN A 184 26.41 24.30 -33.12
N THR A 185 27.42 24.00 -32.31
CA THR A 185 27.94 24.97 -31.34
C THR A 185 29.44 24.80 -31.20
N THR A 186 30.17 25.85 -31.59
CA THR A 186 31.59 26.06 -31.35
C THR A 186 31.83 26.24 -29.85
N GLN A 187 32.09 25.15 -29.13
CA GLN A 187 32.70 25.23 -27.80
C GLN A 187 33.34 23.91 -27.39
N GLY A 188 34.68 23.94 -27.36
CA GLY A 188 35.58 23.22 -26.46
C GLY A 188 35.69 21.70 -26.62
N PRO A 189 36.86 21.09 -26.32
CA PRO A 189 37.00 19.64 -26.26
C PRO A 189 36.09 19.07 -25.17
N ALA A 190 35.40 17.98 -25.49
CA ALA A 190 34.63 17.20 -24.54
C ALA A 190 35.57 16.74 -23.41
N VAL A 191 35.32 17.23 -22.20
CA VAL A 191 35.65 16.47 -20.98
C VAL A 191 35.04 15.08 -21.17
N GLU A 192 35.73 14.00 -20.81
CA GLU A 192 35.15 12.66 -20.72
C GLU A 192 33.83 12.79 -19.95
N ASP A 193 32.72 12.83 -20.70
CA ASP A 193 31.45 13.30 -20.18
C ASP A 193 30.81 12.12 -19.47
N ASP A 194 31.04 12.04 -18.16
CA ASP A 194 30.49 11.01 -17.26
C ASP A 194 28.96 10.81 -17.47
N ASP A 195 28.27 11.88 -17.88
CA ASP A 195 26.86 11.87 -18.26
C ASP A 195 26.61 11.18 -19.61
N CYS A 196 27.49 11.34 -20.61
CA CYS A 196 27.42 10.60 -21.88
C CYS A 196 27.64 9.11 -21.69
N GLU A 197 28.58 8.71 -20.84
CA GLU A 197 28.78 7.28 -20.53
C GLU A 197 27.54 6.68 -19.85
N GLN A 198 26.97 7.38 -18.87
CA GLN A 198 25.73 6.96 -18.22
C GLN A 198 24.57 6.90 -19.23
N ALA A 199 24.44 7.91 -20.09
CA ALA A 199 23.40 7.96 -21.10
C ALA A 199 23.54 6.79 -22.10
N MET A 200 24.76 6.40 -22.44
CA MET A 200 24.99 5.26 -23.31
C MET A 200 24.61 3.94 -22.64
N ILE A 201 24.98 3.75 -21.36
CA ILE A 201 24.53 2.60 -20.54
C ILE A 201 23.00 2.51 -20.55
N ASP A 202 22.34 3.60 -20.20
CA ASP A 202 20.89 3.69 -20.11
C ASP A 202 20.23 3.39 -21.47
N PHE A 203 20.75 3.97 -22.55
CA PHE A 203 20.25 3.76 -23.90
C PHE A 203 20.29 2.27 -24.29
N VAL A 204 21.42 1.60 -24.06
CA VAL A 204 21.61 0.18 -24.43
C VAL A 204 20.71 -0.74 -23.60
N VAL A 205 20.65 -0.52 -22.28
CA VAL A 205 19.89 -1.38 -21.35
C VAL A 205 18.39 -1.39 -21.70
N TYR A 206 17.84 -0.22 -22.04
CA TYR A 206 16.41 -0.07 -22.30
C TYR A 206 16.01 -0.26 -23.77
N GLN A 207 16.95 -0.58 -24.68
CA GLN A 207 16.60 -1.02 -26.03
C GLN A 207 15.72 -2.28 -26.01
N ASN A 208 14.95 -2.49 -27.08
CA ASN A 208 14.11 -3.68 -27.26
C ASN A 208 14.93 -4.95 -27.61
N ILE A 209 15.84 -5.34 -26.72
CA ILE A 209 16.68 -6.54 -26.85
C ILE A 209 15.87 -7.80 -26.45
N PRO A 210 15.89 -8.90 -27.21
CA PRO A 210 15.29 -10.16 -26.79
C PRO A 210 15.87 -10.65 -25.46
N ILE A 211 15.04 -11.13 -24.53
CA ILE A 211 15.47 -11.52 -23.17
C ILE A 211 16.67 -12.49 -23.18
N LYS A 212 16.70 -13.45 -24.12
CA LYS A 212 17.83 -14.38 -24.27
C LYS A 212 19.16 -13.66 -24.58
N LYS A 213 19.12 -12.65 -25.44
CA LYS A 213 20.31 -11.84 -25.80
C LYS A 213 20.69 -10.88 -24.67
N LEU A 214 19.71 -10.27 -23.99
CA LEU A 214 19.97 -9.39 -22.84
C LEU A 214 20.65 -10.16 -21.70
N LYS A 215 20.16 -11.36 -21.38
CA LYS A 215 20.79 -12.26 -20.40
C LYS A 215 22.21 -12.65 -20.81
N ARG A 216 22.44 -12.95 -22.09
CA ARG A 216 23.78 -13.28 -22.61
C ARG A 216 24.74 -12.10 -22.53
N LEU A 217 24.26 -10.89 -22.84
CA LEU A 217 25.03 -9.65 -22.73
C LEU A 217 25.45 -9.41 -21.28
N GLN A 218 24.51 -9.51 -20.34
CA GLN A 218 24.77 -9.44 -18.90
C GLN A 218 25.81 -10.49 -18.45
N GLN A 219 25.69 -11.74 -18.88
CA GLN A 219 26.63 -12.81 -18.52
C GLN A 219 28.06 -12.57 -19.00
N ILE A 220 28.23 -12.02 -20.21
CA ILE A 220 29.55 -11.69 -20.77
C ILE A 220 30.24 -10.61 -19.93
N LEU A 221 29.47 -9.61 -19.50
CA LEU A 221 29.99 -8.46 -18.77
C LEU A 221 30.18 -8.74 -17.26
N GLU A 222 29.28 -9.50 -16.63
CA GLU A 222 29.37 -9.89 -15.21
C GLU A 222 30.38 -11.03 -14.95
N ARG A 223 30.81 -11.78 -15.98
CA ARG A 223 31.70 -12.96 -15.87
C ARG A 223 31.25 -14.00 -14.81
N SER A 224 29.95 -14.07 -14.51
CA SER A 224 29.41 -14.87 -13.39
C SER A 224 28.67 -16.15 -13.84
N PRO A 225 28.98 -17.33 -13.26
CA PRO A 225 28.25 -18.56 -13.55
C PRO A 225 27.09 -18.80 -12.56
N LYS A 226 25.87 -18.88 -13.12
CA LYS A 226 24.65 -19.62 -12.66
C LYS A 226 23.51 -18.92 -11.88
N LYS A 227 22.34 -19.54 -12.12
CA LYS A 227 20.98 -19.49 -11.52
C LYS A 227 20.27 -18.14 -11.51
N GLN A 228 19.68 -17.79 -12.65
CA GLN A 228 18.66 -16.76 -12.72
C GLN A 228 17.28 -17.36 -12.39
N GLN A 229 16.68 -16.88 -11.30
CA GLN A 229 15.25 -17.02 -11.00
C GLN A 229 14.38 -16.51 -12.19
N PRO A 230 13.07 -16.78 -12.24
CA PRO A 230 12.19 -16.21 -13.25
C PRO A 230 12.13 -14.69 -13.07
N TRP A 231 12.84 -13.95 -13.91
CA TRP A 231 12.92 -12.49 -13.82
C TRP A 231 12.10 -11.85 -14.92
N THR A 232 11.34 -10.82 -14.56
CA THR A 232 10.67 -9.95 -15.52
C THR A 232 11.72 -9.19 -16.34
N ARG A 233 11.36 -8.74 -17.55
CA ARG A 233 12.24 -7.92 -18.39
C ARG A 233 12.77 -6.70 -17.64
N ALA A 234 11.89 -6.01 -16.92
CA ALA A 234 12.23 -4.81 -16.13
C ALA A 234 13.27 -5.11 -15.05
N ALA A 235 13.12 -6.20 -14.30
CA ALA A 235 14.09 -6.59 -13.28
C ALA A 235 15.48 -6.91 -13.86
N ILE A 236 15.52 -7.53 -15.05
CA ILE A 236 16.79 -7.80 -15.75
C ILE A 236 17.43 -6.48 -16.20
N GLN A 237 16.65 -5.57 -16.77
CA GLN A 237 17.13 -4.26 -17.22
C GLN A 237 17.67 -3.45 -16.04
N GLU A 238 16.93 -3.36 -14.94
CA GLU A 238 17.35 -2.60 -13.76
C GLU A 238 18.64 -3.16 -13.17
N LYS A 239 18.73 -4.47 -12.94
CA LYS A 239 19.97 -5.08 -12.44
C LYS A 239 21.15 -4.85 -13.38
N PHE A 240 20.94 -4.99 -14.68
CA PHE A 240 22.00 -4.78 -15.66
C PHE A 240 22.46 -3.32 -15.69
N ARG A 241 21.53 -2.36 -15.58
CA ARG A 241 21.82 -0.93 -15.41
C ARG A 241 22.66 -0.68 -14.16
N THR A 242 22.23 -1.18 -13.00
CA THR A 242 22.95 -1.01 -11.72
C THR A 242 24.38 -1.55 -11.82
N PHE A 243 24.55 -2.73 -12.40
CA PHE A 243 25.87 -3.33 -12.59
C PHE A 243 26.79 -2.47 -13.48
N LEU A 244 26.30 -2.02 -14.65
CA LEU A 244 27.09 -1.17 -15.55
C LEU A 244 27.42 0.19 -14.91
N THR A 245 26.46 0.77 -14.17
CA THR A 245 26.65 2.04 -13.45
C THR A 245 27.73 1.90 -12.37
N GLN A 246 27.67 0.84 -11.57
CA GLN A 246 28.72 0.53 -10.57
C GLN A 246 30.09 0.33 -11.22
N LYS A 247 30.13 -0.31 -12.39
CA LYS A 247 31.38 -0.51 -13.14
C LYS A 247 31.93 0.82 -13.68
N LYS A 248 31.06 1.73 -14.12
CA LYS A 248 31.44 3.09 -14.53
C LYS A 248 32.09 3.85 -13.38
N GLU A 249 31.47 3.82 -12.19
CA GLU A 249 31.98 4.46 -10.98
C GLU A 249 33.36 3.95 -10.54
N GLN A 250 33.72 2.72 -10.93
CA GLN A 250 35.04 2.14 -10.68
C GLN A 250 36.09 2.49 -11.76
N HIS A 251 35.80 3.48 -12.62
CA HIS A 251 36.68 3.97 -13.70
C HIS A 251 37.09 2.91 -14.73
N TYR A 252 36.21 1.96 -15.03
CA TYR A 252 36.40 1.02 -16.15
C TYR A 252 36.00 1.66 -17.48
N GLU A 253 36.62 1.23 -18.59
CA GLU A 253 36.21 1.57 -19.97
C GLU A 253 34.88 0.87 -20.35
N VAL A 254 33.78 1.19 -19.65
CA VAL A 254 32.47 0.55 -19.83
C VAL A 254 31.96 0.71 -21.25
N THR A 255 32.25 1.87 -21.87
CA THR A 255 31.83 2.17 -23.24
C THR A 255 32.35 1.15 -24.25
N LYS A 256 33.66 0.92 -24.23
CA LYS A 256 34.32 -0.02 -25.13
C LYS A 256 33.88 -1.45 -24.87
N GLU A 257 33.85 -1.87 -23.60
CA GLU A 257 33.41 -3.22 -23.24
C GLU A 257 31.95 -3.49 -23.67
N LEU A 258 31.07 -2.50 -23.54
CA LEU A 258 29.67 -2.65 -23.92
C LEU A 258 29.52 -2.79 -25.43
N LEU A 259 30.26 -2.00 -26.23
CA LEU A 259 30.30 -2.13 -27.68
C LEU A 259 30.84 -3.50 -28.11
N ASP A 260 31.95 -3.95 -27.52
CA ASP A 260 32.53 -5.28 -27.79
C ASP A 260 31.52 -6.40 -27.43
N ALA A 261 30.83 -6.27 -26.30
CA ALA A 261 29.83 -7.25 -25.89
C ALA A 261 28.60 -7.26 -26.81
N LEU A 262 28.15 -6.10 -27.28
CA LEU A 262 27.07 -5.98 -28.28
C LEU A 262 27.46 -6.68 -29.59
N HIS A 263 28.70 -6.49 -30.03
CA HIS A 263 29.27 -7.13 -31.21
C HIS A 263 29.27 -8.66 -31.06
N ILE A 264 29.81 -9.18 -29.95
CA ILE A 264 29.88 -10.62 -29.63
C ILE A 264 28.49 -11.28 -29.59
N VAL A 265 27.46 -10.57 -29.11
CA VAL A 265 26.08 -11.07 -29.01
C VAL A 265 25.30 -10.91 -30.33
N LYS A 266 25.92 -10.37 -31.38
CA LYS A 266 25.31 -10.09 -32.68
C LYS A 266 24.11 -9.14 -32.53
N LEU A 267 24.33 -8.02 -31.83
CA LEU A 267 23.40 -6.90 -31.69
C LEU A 267 23.85 -5.69 -32.52
N HIS A 268 24.36 -5.93 -33.74
CA HIS A 268 24.94 -4.90 -34.62
C HIS A 268 24.03 -3.68 -34.84
N SER A 269 22.72 -3.87 -35.00
CA SER A 269 21.79 -2.74 -35.15
C SER A 269 21.74 -1.82 -33.92
N ILE A 270 21.98 -2.35 -32.72
CA ILE A 270 22.05 -1.53 -31.50
C ILE A 270 23.42 -0.88 -31.40
N GLU A 271 24.48 -1.62 -31.73
CA GLU A 271 25.86 -1.11 -31.77
C GLU A 271 25.97 0.11 -32.71
N GLU A 272 25.46 0.02 -33.94
CA GLU A 272 25.44 1.14 -34.90
C GLU A 272 24.68 2.35 -34.35
N LYS A 273 23.49 2.12 -33.77
CA LYS A 273 22.71 3.21 -33.15
C LYS A 273 23.44 3.89 -32.01
N VAL A 274 24.21 3.13 -31.22
CA VAL A 274 25.04 3.71 -30.14
C VAL A 274 26.12 4.60 -30.76
N ARG A 275 26.86 4.11 -31.76
CA ARG A 275 27.93 4.87 -32.43
C ARG A 275 27.39 6.15 -33.06
N GLU A 276 26.31 6.07 -33.82
CA GLU A 276 25.65 7.23 -34.44
C GLU A 276 25.18 8.25 -33.39
N ARG A 277 24.56 7.78 -32.31
CA ARG A 277 23.92 8.65 -31.32
C ARG A 277 24.92 9.35 -30.39
N PHE A 278 26.02 8.67 -30.04
CA PHE A 278 27.04 9.15 -29.11
C PHE A 278 28.36 9.58 -29.77
N LEU A 279 28.41 9.61 -31.11
CA LEU A 279 29.55 10.09 -31.91
C LEU A 279 30.86 9.33 -31.64
N LEU A 280 30.77 7.99 -31.57
CA LEU A 280 31.87 7.06 -31.27
C LEU A 280 32.43 6.35 -32.51
#